data_AF-A0A8S2WQ55-F1
#
_entry.id   AF-A0A8S2WQ55-F1
#
_cell.length_a   1.000
_cell.length_b   1.000
_cell.length_c   1.000
_cell.angle_alpha   90.00
_cell.angle_beta   90.00
_cell.angle_gamma   90.00
#
_symmetry.space_group_name_H-M   'P 1'
#
loop_
_entity.id
_entity.type
_entity.pdbx_description
1 polymer ?
#
loop_
_entity_poly.entity_id
_entity_poly.type
_entity_poly.pdbx_seq_one_letter_code
_entity_poly.pdbx_strand_id
1 'polypeptide(L)'
;MNGFQDESIHIKLIATMFQNMFPSINVATVDLSTIKRCVLLSLDPVNGFIEFRHYNIKIVPSGISRAAKKLLQGKVPDLSRFNDISDFMYREGHASESEDESTGNQDENEVILSQQLRSRGNLKSNQSAIRLTEIGPRMTLELVKIEEGLCDGEVLYHTYISKTPEEIAELRKRNTEKKRLKDQRIREQEENIKHKQENKKQTQKSSSKQNDEGTDEEESSDYADE
;
A
#
# COMPACT_ATOMS: atom_id res chain seq x y z
N MET A 1 -0.19 13.01 -5.62
CA MET A 1 -1.09 13.80 -4.77
C MET A 1 -1.37 15.10 -5.50
N ASN A 2 -2.64 15.42 -5.74
CA ASN A 2 -3.05 16.64 -6.44
C ASN A 2 -3.68 17.62 -5.44
N GLY A 3 -3.33 18.90 -5.51
CA GLY A 3 -3.89 19.94 -4.63
C GLY A 3 -3.26 20.09 -3.24
N PHE A 4 -2.22 19.29 -2.89
CA PHE A 4 -1.56 19.34 -1.57
C PHE A 4 -0.40 20.36 -1.49
N GLN A 5 -0.44 21.43 -2.28
CA GLN A 5 0.64 22.43 -2.35
C GLN A 5 0.50 23.56 -1.34
N ASP A 6 -0.65 23.66 -0.65
CA ASP A 6 -0.89 24.71 0.33
C ASP A 6 0.06 24.59 1.55
N GLU A 7 0.49 25.74 2.07
CA GLU A 7 1.46 25.82 3.16
C GLU A 7 0.87 25.54 4.54
N SER A 8 -0.45 25.46 4.63
CA SER A 8 -1.20 25.11 5.83
C SER A 8 -0.63 23.87 6.54
N ILE A 9 -0.34 24.01 7.83
CA ILE A 9 0.30 22.98 8.65
C ILE A 9 -0.50 21.66 8.62
N HIS A 10 -1.83 21.75 8.69
CA HIS A 10 -2.71 20.58 8.70
C HIS A 10 -2.67 19.81 7.36
N ILE A 11 -2.57 20.50 6.23
CA ILE A 11 -2.45 19.89 4.89
C ILE A 11 -1.11 19.18 4.73
N LYS A 12 -0.01 19.81 5.19
CA LYS A 12 1.32 19.19 5.21
C LYS A 12 1.35 17.91 6.04
N LEU A 13 0.66 17.91 7.19
CA LEU A 13 0.60 16.72 8.03
C LEU A 13 -0.21 15.59 7.39
N ILE A 14 -1.33 15.92 6.73
CA ILE A 14 -2.10 14.93 5.94
C ILE A 14 -1.24 14.34 4.81
N ALA A 15 -0.54 15.19 4.06
CA ALA A 15 0.34 14.73 2.99
C ALA A 15 1.43 13.80 3.53
N THR A 16 2.03 14.16 4.67
CA THR A 16 3.05 13.35 5.35
C THR A 16 2.47 12.01 5.85
N MET A 17 1.25 12.00 6.38
CA MET A 17 0.55 10.77 6.78
C MET A 17 0.41 9.82 5.59
N PHE A 18 -0.18 10.29 4.49
CA PHE A 18 -0.39 9.44 3.31
C PHE A 18 0.91 9.02 2.64
N GLN A 19 1.96 9.86 2.64
CA GLN A 19 3.28 9.48 2.13
C GLN A 19 3.90 8.34 2.96
N ASN A 20 3.76 8.39 4.29
CA ASN A 20 4.31 7.37 5.18
C ASN A 20 3.43 6.11 5.31
N MET A 21 2.18 6.14 4.82
CA MET A 21 1.36 4.94 4.70
C MET A 21 1.86 3.98 3.62
N PHE A 22 2.63 4.49 2.63
CA PHE A 22 3.16 3.70 1.54
C PHE A 22 4.70 3.67 1.60
N PRO A 23 5.35 2.59 1.14
CA PRO A 23 6.80 2.56 1.05
C PRO A 23 7.31 3.64 0.10
N SER A 24 8.43 4.27 0.45
CA SER A 24 9.07 5.25 -0.42
C SER A 24 9.57 4.59 -1.70
N ILE A 25 9.33 5.25 -2.85
CA ILE A 25 9.71 4.75 -4.16
C ILE A 25 10.87 5.58 -4.69
N ASN A 26 11.98 4.92 -5.01
CA ASN A 26 13.10 5.56 -5.68
C ASN A 26 12.95 5.41 -7.20
N VAL A 27 12.77 6.54 -7.90
CA VAL A 27 12.52 6.60 -9.34
C VAL A 27 13.68 6.00 -10.17
N ALA A 28 14.91 6.05 -9.67
CA ALA A 28 16.08 5.56 -10.42
C ALA A 28 16.23 4.03 -10.41
N THR A 29 15.74 3.36 -9.37
CA THR A 29 15.99 1.93 -9.13
C THR A 29 14.74 1.07 -9.20
N VAL A 30 13.55 1.67 -9.26
CA VAL A 30 12.29 0.93 -9.26
C VAL A 30 12.12 0.11 -10.54
N ASP A 31 11.63 -1.12 -10.37
CA ASP A 31 11.20 -1.96 -11.49
C ASP A 31 9.75 -1.62 -11.86
N LEU A 32 9.57 -1.06 -13.06
CA LEU A 32 8.26 -0.68 -13.59
C LEU A 32 7.33 -1.90 -13.75
N SER A 33 7.84 -3.12 -13.82
CA SER A 33 7.04 -4.34 -13.91
C SER A 33 6.24 -4.65 -12.63
N THR A 34 6.69 -4.12 -11.49
CA THR A 34 6.04 -4.28 -10.18
C THR A 34 4.90 -3.28 -9.95
N ILE A 35 4.97 -2.11 -10.62
CA ILE A 35 4.00 -1.02 -10.47
C ILE A 35 2.74 -1.32 -11.30
N LYS A 36 1.77 -1.97 -10.67
CA LYS A 36 0.49 -2.34 -11.32
C LYS A 36 -0.68 -1.46 -10.89
N ARG A 37 -0.56 -0.72 -9.79
CA ARG A 37 -1.66 0.01 -9.16
C ARG A 37 -1.18 1.39 -8.75
N CYS A 38 -2.08 2.37 -8.81
CA CYS A 38 -1.85 3.70 -8.26
C CYS A 38 -3.07 4.18 -7.48
N VAL A 39 -2.78 4.98 -6.46
CA VAL A 39 -3.79 5.71 -5.69
C VAL A 39 -3.68 7.17 -6.05
N LEU A 40 -4.80 7.77 -6.44
CA LEU A 40 -4.93 9.19 -6.64
C LEU A 40 -5.62 9.80 -5.42
N LEU A 41 -4.95 10.78 -4.82
CA LEU A 41 -5.48 11.65 -3.79
C LEU A 41 -5.62 13.04 -4.40
N SER A 42 -6.84 13.55 -4.46
CA SER A 42 -7.13 14.91 -4.95
C SER A 42 -7.76 15.72 -3.83
N LEU A 43 -7.09 16.79 -3.41
CA LEU A 43 -7.63 17.74 -2.44
C LEU A 43 -8.34 18.87 -3.20
N ASP A 44 -9.61 19.08 -2.90
CA ASP A 44 -10.33 20.27 -3.35
C ASP A 44 -10.01 21.45 -2.40
N PRO A 45 -9.36 22.53 -2.88
CA PRO A 45 -8.99 23.65 -2.04
C PRO A 45 -10.18 24.43 -1.49
N VAL A 46 -11.37 24.33 -2.10
CA VAL A 46 -12.55 25.10 -1.70
C VAL A 46 -13.27 24.42 -0.54
N ASN A 47 -13.56 23.13 -0.69
CA ASN A 47 -14.34 22.38 0.29
C ASN A 47 -13.48 21.64 1.33
N GLY A 48 -12.17 21.48 1.08
CA GLY A 48 -11.28 20.71 1.94
C GLY A 48 -11.50 19.19 1.86
N PHE A 49 -12.28 18.71 0.90
CA PHE A 49 -12.52 17.29 0.67
C PHE A 49 -11.34 16.65 -0.06
N ILE A 50 -10.98 15.45 0.39
CA ILE A 50 -9.96 14.60 -0.22
C ILE A 50 -10.67 13.46 -0.94
N GLU A 51 -10.62 13.47 -2.25
CA GLU A 51 -11.03 12.33 -3.06
C GLU A 51 -9.94 11.27 -3.08
N PHE A 52 -10.28 10.07 -2.62
CA PHE A 52 -9.46 8.88 -2.71
C PHE A 52 -9.97 7.99 -3.84
N ARG A 53 -9.12 7.73 -4.83
CA ARG A 53 -9.42 6.86 -5.97
C ARG A 53 -8.29 5.87 -6.21
N HIS A 54 -8.64 4.62 -6.48
CA HIS A 54 -7.68 3.54 -6.71
C HIS A 54 -7.82 2.95 -8.10
N TYR A 55 -6.74 3.02 -8.88
CA TYR A 55 -6.68 2.58 -10.26
C TYR A 55 -5.67 1.45 -10.47
N ASN A 56 -6.01 0.56 -11.39
CA ASN A 56 -5.06 -0.33 -12.06
C ASN A 56 -4.35 0.44 -13.17
N ILE A 57 -3.06 0.18 -13.35
CA ILE A 57 -2.28 0.69 -14.46
C ILE A 57 -2.18 -0.40 -15.53
N LYS A 58 -2.62 -0.08 -16.75
CA LYS A 58 -2.49 -0.94 -17.93
C LYS A 58 -1.69 -0.19 -18.99
N ILE A 59 -0.56 -0.77 -19.40
CA ILE A 59 0.32 -0.17 -20.41
C ILE A 59 0.06 -0.86 -21.74
N VAL A 60 -0.33 -0.07 -22.73
CA VAL A 60 -0.66 -0.54 -24.09
C VAL A 60 0.38 0.03 -25.05
N PRO A 61 1.01 -0.78 -25.91
CA PRO A 61 1.98 -0.25 -26.87
C PRO A 61 1.26 0.69 -27.84
N SER A 62 1.83 1.88 -28.04
CA SER A 62 1.37 2.90 -28.99
C SER A 62 2.40 3.07 -30.11
N GLY A 63 1.99 3.62 -31.25
CA GLY A 63 2.87 3.74 -32.44
C GLY A 63 3.07 2.45 -33.26
N ILE A 64 2.33 1.38 -32.97
CA ILE A 64 2.33 0.13 -33.76
C ILE A 64 1.03 0.04 -34.56
N SER A 65 1.10 -0.37 -35.83
CA SER A 65 -0.11 -0.57 -36.65
C SER A 65 -1.03 -1.64 -36.03
N ARG A 66 -2.35 -1.49 -36.21
CA ARG A 66 -3.33 -2.47 -35.70
C ARG A 66 -3.06 -3.88 -36.21
N ALA A 67 -2.64 -4.01 -37.46
CA ALA A 67 -2.21 -5.26 -38.08
C ALA A 67 -1.05 -5.93 -37.33
N ALA A 68 0.01 -5.16 -37.03
CA ALA A 68 1.12 -5.67 -36.23
C ALA A 68 0.70 -6.03 -34.79
N LYS A 69 -0.21 -5.25 -34.18
CA LYS A 69 -0.77 -5.56 -32.86
C LYS A 69 -1.51 -6.90 -32.83
N LYS A 70 -2.28 -7.23 -33.89
CA LYS A 70 -2.97 -8.54 -34.01
C LYS A 70 -2.00 -9.70 -34.19
N LEU A 71 -0.95 -9.51 -34.99
CA LEU A 71 0.13 -10.50 -35.12
C LEU A 71 0.83 -10.78 -33.77
N LEU A 72 1.08 -9.74 -32.98
CA LEU A 72 1.64 -9.83 -31.63
C LEU A 72 0.72 -10.53 -30.61
N GLN A 73 -0.60 -10.57 -30.84
CA GLN A 73 -1.53 -11.28 -29.96
C GLN A 73 -1.46 -12.80 -30.09
N GLY A 74 -0.74 -13.33 -31.09
CA GLY A 74 -0.54 -14.77 -31.29
C GLY A 74 -1.76 -15.49 -31.85
N LYS A 75 -2.85 -14.77 -32.15
CA LYS A 75 -3.98 -15.26 -32.90
C LYS A 75 -3.74 -14.91 -34.36
N VAL A 76 -3.50 -15.92 -35.20
CA VAL A 76 -3.32 -15.72 -36.63
C VAL A 76 -4.66 -15.21 -37.19
N PRO A 77 -4.70 -14.01 -37.79
CA PRO A 77 -5.91 -13.50 -38.42
C PRO A 77 -6.24 -14.30 -39.68
N ASP A 78 -7.48 -14.20 -40.16
CA ASP A 78 -7.86 -14.86 -41.41
C ASP A 78 -7.15 -14.19 -42.59
N LEU A 79 -6.15 -14.88 -43.13
CA LEU A 79 -5.32 -14.41 -44.24
C LEU A 79 -5.88 -14.77 -45.62
N SER A 80 -7.00 -15.51 -45.70
CA SER A 80 -7.54 -16.02 -46.98
C SER A 80 -7.92 -14.93 -47.98
N ARG A 81 -8.14 -13.70 -47.50
CA ARG A 81 -8.58 -12.54 -48.30
C ARG A 81 -7.44 -11.62 -48.74
N PHE A 82 -6.20 -11.93 -48.36
CA PHE A 82 -5.03 -11.09 -48.61
C PHE A 82 -4.03 -11.84 -49.48
N ASN A 83 -3.46 -11.15 -50.47
CA ASN A 83 -2.50 -11.75 -51.37
C ASN A 83 -1.06 -11.70 -50.82
N ASP A 84 -0.76 -10.73 -49.95
CA ASP A 84 0.56 -10.54 -49.37
C ASP A 84 0.46 -9.92 -47.96
N ILE A 85 1.54 -10.02 -47.18
CA ILE A 85 1.69 -9.43 -45.85
C ILE A 85 1.55 -7.90 -45.93
N SER A 86 2.06 -7.30 -47.01
CA SER A 86 1.92 -5.87 -47.29
C SER A 86 0.45 -5.48 -47.37
N ASP A 87 -0.36 -6.24 -48.13
CA ASP A 87 -1.80 -6.02 -48.29
C ASP A 87 -2.54 -6.13 -46.95
N PHE A 88 -2.17 -7.11 -46.12
CA PHE A 88 -2.68 -7.22 -44.74
C PHE A 88 -2.35 -5.98 -43.88
N MET A 89 -1.09 -5.53 -43.91
CA MET A 89 -0.64 -4.38 -43.11
C MET A 89 -1.29 -3.05 -43.53
N TYR A 90 -1.47 -2.82 -44.83
CA TYR A 90 -2.12 -1.62 -45.34
C TYR A 90 -3.64 -1.67 -45.16
N ARG A 91 -4.29 -2.77 -45.55
CA ARG A 91 -5.75 -2.86 -45.56
C ARG A 91 -6.35 -2.99 -44.16
N GLU A 92 -5.73 -3.76 -43.27
CA GLU A 92 -6.17 -3.86 -41.87
C GLU A 92 -5.75 -2.65 -41.02
N GLY A 93 -4.76 -1.87 -41.49
CA GLY A 93 -4.46 -0.53 -40.98
C GLY A 93 -5.58 0.49 -41.21
N HIS A 94 -6.43 0.26 -42.24
CA HIS A 94 -7.56 1.12 -42.61
C HIS A 94 -8.94 0.47 -42.44
N ALA A 95 -9.01 -0.81 -42.04
CA ALA A 95 -10.27 -1.54 -41.93
C ALA A 95 -11.01 -1.22 -40.61
N SER A 96 -12.04 -0.38 -40.75
CA SER A 96 -13.23 -0.22 -39.91
C SER A 96 -13.05 0.37 -38.50
N GLU A 97 -13.57 1.59 -38.35
CA GLU A 97 -13.71 2.37 -37.10
C GLU A 97 -14.93 1.95 -36.26
N SER A 98 -15.34 0.67 -36.27
CA SER A 98 -16.61 0.28 -35.65
C SER A 98 -16.53 -0.36 -34.26
N GLU A 99 -15.33 -0.66 -33.73
CA GLU A 99 -15.13 -1.05 -32.33
C GLU A 99 -13.75 -0.64 -31.80
N ASP A 100 -13.46 0.67 -31.74
CA ASP A 100 -12.32 1.15 -30.98
C ASP A 100 -12.75 2.29 -30.07
N GLU A 101 -12.69 2.05 -28.77
CA GLU A 101 -12.82 3.05 -27.71
C GLU A 101 -11.62 4.01 -27.72
N SER A 102 -11.42 4.70 -28.85
CA SER A 102 -10.23 5.50 -29.15
C SER A 102 -10.55 6.78 -29.93
N THR A 103 -11.70 7.39 -29.66
CA THR A 103 -11.99 8.74 -30.16
C THR A 103 -11.94 9.70 -28.98
N GLY A 104 -10.81 10.38 -28.83
CA GLY A 104 -10.67 11.46 -27.84
C GLY A 104 -9.24 11.95 -27.67
N ASN A 105 -8.39 11.15 -27.00
CA ASN A 105 -7.15 11.68 -26.42
C ASN A 105 -5.98 10.72 -26.63
N GLN A 106 -5.70 10.36 -27.88
CA GLN A 106 -4.62 9.43 -28.19
C GLN A 106 -3.23 10.07 -27.98
N ASP A 107 -3.10 11.38 -28.16
CA ASP A 107 -1.80 12.07 -28.09
C ASP A 107 -1.39 12.48 -26.66
N GLU A 108 -2.34 12.63 -25.73
CA GLU A 108 -2.05 13.16 -24.38
C GLU A 108 -1.54 12.09 -23.40
N ASN A 109 -1.70 10.81 -23.73
CA ASN A 109 -1.44 9.68 -22.80
C ASN A 109 -0.25 8.81 -23.21
N GLU A 110 0.53 9.24 -24.21
CA GLU A 110 1.68 8.49 -24.71
C GLU A 110 2.97 8.85 -23.97
N VAL A 111 3.73 7.82 -23.59
CA VAL A 111 5.00 7.96 -22.88
C VAL A 111 6.03 7.02 -23.48
N ILE A 112 7.29 7.46 -23.55
CA ILE A 112 8.41 6.60 -23.95
C ILE A 112 8.84 5.76 -22.75
N LEU A 113 8.82 4.42 -22.90
CA LEU A 113 9.19 3.52 -21.81
C LEU A 113 10.70 3.52 -21.54
N SER A 114 11.10 3.69 -20.28
CA SER A 114 12.51 3.61 -19.86
C SER A 114 13.02 2.19 -19.64
N GLN A 115 12.11 1.24 -19.39
CA GLN A 115 12.41 -0.17 -19.14
C GLN A 115 11.50 -1.08 -19.98
N GLN A 116 11.95 -2.29 -20.26
CA GLN A 116 11.14 -3.31 -20.91
C GLN A 116 10.15 -3.92 -19.90
N LEU A 117 8.89 -4.02 -20.29
CA LEU A 117 7.84 -4.60 -19.45
C LEU A 117 7.48 -6.01 -19.93
N ARG A 118 6.98 -6.85 -19.01
CA ARG A 118 6.53 -8.21 -19.34
C ARG A 118 5.27 -8.24 -20.22
N SER A 119 4.62 -7.10 -20.45
CA SER A 119 3.46 -6.97 -21.32
C SER A 119 3.88 -7.07 -22.79
N ARG A 120 3.11 -7.82 -23.59
CA ARG A 120 3.44 -8.08 -25.01
C ARG A 120 3.49 -6.77 -25.81
N GLY A 121 4.63 -6.50 -26.46
CA GLY A 121 4.85 -5.32 -27.31
C GLY A 121 5.44 -4.09 -26.59
N ASN A 122 5.58 -4.12 -25.25
CA ASN A 122 6.12 -3.00 -24.47
C ASN A 122 7.63 -3.14 -24.28
N LEU A 123 8.39 -2.80 -25.33
CA LEU A 123 9.85 -2.79 -25.31
C LEU A 123 10.41 -1.48 -24.75
N LYS A 124 11.66 -1.53 -24.31
CA LYS A 124 12.40 -0.34 -23.87
C LYS A 124 12.51 0.66 -25.04
N SER A 125 12.35 1.94 -24.72
CA SER A 125 12.44 3.07 -25.66
C SER A 125 11.34 3.15 -26.73
N ASN A 126 10.32 2.29 -26.67
CA ASN A 126 9.13 2.42 -27.51
C ASN A 126 8.06 3.30 -26.84
N GLN A 127 7.21 3.88 -27.68
CA GLN A 127 6.03 4.61 -27.21
C GLN A 127 4.99 3.63 -26.65
N SER A 128 4.40 4.00 -25.53
CA SER A 128 3.30 3.25 -24.92
C SER A 128 2.32 4.19 -24.29
N ALA A 129 1.03 3.89 -24.44
CA ALA A 129 -0.05 4.61 -23.80
C ALA A 129 -0.36 4.01 -22.43
N ILE A 130 -0.55 4.87 -21.43
CA ILE A 130 -0.97 4.47 -20.09
C ILE A 130 -2.50 4.55 -20.01
N ARG A 131 -3.14 3.44 -19.64
CA ARG A 131 -4.58 3.37 -19.39
C ARG A 131 -4.83 3.05 -17.93
N LEU A 132 -5.78 3.75 -17.32
CA LEU A 132 -6.20 3.53 -15.94
C LEU A 132 -7.57 2.86 -15.94
N THR A 133 -7.72 1.79 -15.16
CA THR A 133 -9.04 1.21 -14.88
C THR A 133 -9.29 1.25 -13.40
N GLU A 134 -10.42 1.80 -12.97
CA GLU A 134 -10.74 1.89 -11.56
C GLU A 134 -10.97 0.50 -10.96
N ILE A 135 -10.33 0.22 -9.81
CA ILE A 135 -10.47 -1.06 -9.09
C ILE A 135 -11.27 -0.84 -7.80
N GLY A 136 -10.84 0.16 -7.02
CA GLY A 136 -11.11 0.21 -5.58
C GLY A 136 -12.09 1.28 -5.14
N PRO A 137 -12.33 1.38 -3.82
CA PRO A 137 -13.40 2.20 -3.28
C PRO A 137 -13.21 3.66 -3.64
N ARG A 138 -14.31 4.29 -4.05
CA ARG A 138 -14.43 5.74 -4.20
C ARG A 138 -14.76 6.32 -2.84
N MET A 139 -13.83 7.05 -2.25
CA MET A 139 -14.07 7.71 -0.97
C MET A 139 -13.86 9.21 -1.12
N THR A 140 -14.69 9.96 -0.42
CA THR A 140 -14.52 11.39 -0.18
C THR A 140 -14.33 11.55 1.31
N LEU A 141 -13.13 12.00 1.70
CA LEU A 141 -12.72 12.15 3.09
C LEU A 141 -12.67 13.63 3.44
N GLU A 142 -13.00 13.97 4.69
CA GLU A 142 -12.88 15.32 5.22
C GLU A 142 -11.98 15.30 6.47
N LEU A 143 -11.12 16.30 6.61
CA LEU A 143 -10.33 16.46 7.83
C LEU A 143 -11.25 16.95 8.95
N VAL A 144 -11.43 16.14 10.00
CA VAL A 144 -12.21 16.56 11.19
C VAL A 144 -11.29 17.04 12.30
N LYS A 145 -10.29 16.22 12.66
CA LYS A 145 -9.35 16.50 13.74
C LYS A 145 -8.00 15.81 13.50
N ILE A 146 -6.96 16.41 14.06
CA ILE A 146 -5.60 15.86 14.12
C ILE A 146 -5.26 15.67 15.59
N GLU A 147 -4.88 14.46 15.97
CA GLU A 147 -4.49 14.11 17.33
C GLU A 147 -3.06 13.56 17.34
N GLU A 148 -2.34 13.80 18.43
CA GLU A 148 -1.03 13.19 18.64
C GLU A 148 -1.17 11.71 19.02
N GLY A 149 -0.33 10.85 18.44
CA GLY A 149 -0.29 9.43 18.79
C GLY A 149 -1.52 8.64 18.34
N LEU A 150 -1.91 7.65 19.13
CA LEU A 150 -3.00 6.71 18.80
C LEU A 150 -4.22 7.00 19.67
N CYS A 151 -5.07 7.93 19.23
CA CYS A 151 -6.38 8.25 19.83
C CYS A 151 -6.37 8.69 21.32
N ASP A 152 -5.20 8.96 21.90
CA ASP A 152 -5.02 9.25 23.34
C ASP A 152 -4.23 10.55 23.59
N GLY A 153 -3.74 11.21 22.53
CA GLY A 153 -2.90 12.39 22.65
C GLY A 153 -3.65 13.71 22.57
N GLU A 154 -2.87 14.76 22.41
CA GLU A 154 -3.39 16.12 22.29
C GLU A 154 -4.01 16.37 20.92
N VAL A 155 -5.12 17.11 20.88
CA VAL A 155 -5.72 17.59 19.63
C VAL A 155 -4.93 18.80 19.13
N LEU A 156 -4.25 18.65 17.99
CA LEU A 156 -3.44 19.70 17.36
C LEU A 156 -4.28 20.61 16.45
N TYR A 157 -5.31 20.05 15.83
CA TYR A 157 -6.20 20.76 14.91
C TYR A 157 -7.60 20.16 14.95
N HIS A 158 -8.62 20.99 14.81
CA HIS A 158 -10.00 20.56 14.69
C HIS A 158 -10.76 21.55 13.78
N THR A 159 -11.55 21.05 12.84
CA THR A 159 -12.22 21.87 11.82
C THR A 159 -13.40 22.65 12.38
N TYR A 160 -14.24 21.99 13.19
CA TYR A 160 -15.48 22.60 13.70
C TYR A 160 -15.38 23.23 15.09
N ILE A 161 -14.46 22.77 15.94
CA ILE A 161 -14.43 23.12 17.36
C ILE A 161 -13.08 23.74 17.70
N SER A 162 -13.09 25.04 17.99
CA SER A 162 -11.92 25.75 18.50
C SER A 162 -12.10 25.97 19.99
N LYS A 163 -11.16 25.44 20.79
CA LYS A 163 -11.14 25.64 22.24
C LYS A 163 -10.34 26.88 22.61
N THR A 164 -10.65 27.46 23.77
CA THR A 164 -9.87 28.57 24.30
C THR A 164 -8.48 28.10 24.74
N PRO A 165 -7.46 28.98 24.74
CA PRO A 165 -6.10 28.60 25.15
C PRO A 165 -6.03 28.07 26.60
N GLU A 166 -6.90 28.55 27.49
CA GLU A 166 -6.99 28.10 28.88
C GLU A 166 -7.52 26.65 28.95
N GLU A 167 -8.61 26.35 28.24
CA GLU A 167 -9.15 25.00 28.14
C GLU A 167 -8.15 24.02 27.54
N ILE A 168 -7.37 24.46 26.54
CA ILE A 168 -6.30 23.66 25.93
C ILE A 168 -5.21 23.35 26.97
N ALA A 169 -4.80 24.34 27.77
CA ALA A 169 -3.79 24.15 28.81
C ALA A 169 -4.27 23.19 29.91
N GLU A 170 -5.53 23.27 30.31
CA GLU A 170 -6.13 22.33 31.26
C GLU A 170 -6.21 20.91 30.69
N LEU A 171 -6.62 20.77 29.43
CA LEU A 171 -6.66 19.47 28.75
C LEU A 171 -5.27 18.84 28.68
N ARG A 172 -4.24 19.64 28.35
CA ARG A 172 -2.84 19.21 28.33
C ARG A 172 -2.41 18.67 29.68
N LYS A 173 -2.64 19.42 30.76
CA LYS A 173 -2.31 18.97 32.13
C LYS A 173 -2.99 17.63 32.45
N ARG A 174 -4.30 17.53 32.22
CA ARG A 174 -5.06 16.30 32.45
C ARG A 174 -4.53 15.11 31.64
N ASN A 175 -4.19 15.32 30.37
CA ASN A 175 -3.65 14.27 29.51
C ASN A 175 -2.24 13.84 29.93
N THR A 176 -1.38 14.78 30.33
CA THR A 176 -0.03 14.45 30.84
C THR A 176 -0.08 13.63 32.12
N GLU A 177 -0.98 13.96 33.05
CA GLU A 177 -1.19 13.18 34.27
C GLU A 177 -1.69 11.77 33.97
N LYS A 178 -2.67 11.63 33.07
CA LYS A 178 -3.16 10.33 32.61
C LYS A 178 -2.05 9.49 31.98
N LYS A 179 -1.22 10.08 31.13
CA LYS A 179 -0.08 9.41 30.50
C LYS A 179 0.93 8.94 31.54
N ARG A 180 1.28 9.80 32.51
CA ARG A 180 2.18 9.44 33.63
C ARG A 180 1.65 8.25 34.43
N LEU A 181 0.35 8.24 34.77
CA LEU A 181 -0.27 7.14 35.50
C LEU A 181 -0.35 5.84 34.67
N LYS A 182 -0.55 5.95 33.36
CA LYS A 182 -0.52 4.81 32.43
C LYS A 182 0.88 4.21 32.36
N ASP A 183 1.91 5.03 32.21
CA ASP A 183 3.31 4.60 32.13
C ASP A 183 3.78 3.95 33.45
N GLN A 184 3.34 4.49 34.59
CA GLN A 184 3.61 3.87 35.89
C GLN A 184 2.98 2.47 35.99
N ARG A 185 1.70 2.32 35.61
CA ARG A 185 1.03 1.01 35.59
C ARG A 185 1.71 0.02 34.65
N ILE A 186 2.21 0.48 33.50
CA ILE A 186 2.94 -0.39 32.56
C ILE A 186 4.25 -0.88 33.19
N ARG A 187 5.05 -0.01 33.83
CA ARG A 187 6.28 -0.43 34.50
C ARG A 187 6.03 -1.45 35.61
N GLU A 188 5.04 -1.19 36.46
CA GLU A 188 4.68 -2.12 37.54
C GLU A 188 4.24 -3.48 36.97
N GLN A 189 3.49 -3.49 35.85
CA GLN A 189 3.12 -4.73 35.16
C GLN A 189 4.33 -5.45 34.56
N GLU A 190 5.26 -4.73 33.94
CA GLU A 190 6.48 -5.31 33.36
C GLU A 190 7.37 -5.96 34.43
N GLU A 191 7.54 -5.30 35.58
CA GLU A 191 8.28 -5.83 36.73
C GLU A 191 7.61 -7.09 37.29
N ASN A 192 6.29 -7.07 37.46
CA ASN A 192 5.52 -8.23 37.91
C ASN A 192 5.61 -9.41 36.93
N ILE A 193 5.58 -9.14 35.62
CA ILE A 193 5.75 -10.17 34.58
C ILE A 193 7.16 -10.76 34.65
N LYS A 194 8.20 -9.91 34.80
CA LYS A 194 9.59 -10.38 34.95
C LYS A 194 9.76 -11.25 36.19
N HIS A 195 9.32 -10.80 37.36
CA HIS A 195 9.36 -11.60 38.58
C HIS A 195 8.60 -12.92 38.44
N LYS A 196 7.41 -12.92 37.80
CA LYS A 196 6.65 -14.14 37.55
C LYS A 196 7.37 -15.10 36.60
N GLN A 197 8.05 -14.58 35.58
CA GLN A 197 8.87 -15.40 34.66
C GLN A 197 10.10 -15.98 35.35
N GLU A 198 10.78 -15.20 36.20
CA GLU A 198 11.94 -15.66 36.97
C GLU A 198 11.55 -16.75 37.97
N ASN A 199 10.47 -16.54 38.73
CA ASN A 199 9.95 -17.54 39.66
C ASN A 199 9.55 -18.81 38.93
N LYS A 200 8.86 -18.72 37.77
CA LYS A 200 8.52 -19.90 36.96
C LYS A 200 9.76 -20.66 36.49
N LYS A 201 10.82 -19.96 36.08
CA LYS A 201 12.11 -20.58 35.70
C LYS A 201 12.79 -21.24 36.90
N GLN A 202 12.77 -20.62 38.08
CA GLN A 202 13.33 -21.22 39.30
C GLN A 202 12.55 -22.47 39.72
N THR A 203 11.22 -22.43 39.72
CA THR A 203 10.38 -23.59 40.03
C THR A 203 10.58 -24.74 39.03
N GLN A 204 10.72 -24.43 37.73
CA GLN A 204 11.03 -25.44 36.72
C GLN A 204 12.42 -26.06 36.91
N LYS A 205 13.42 -25.26 37.33
CA LYS A 205 14.76 -25.77 37.66
C LYS A 205 14.74 -26.62 38.92
N SER A 206 13.99 -26.25 39.96
CA SER A 206 13.88 -27.06 41.18
C SER A 206 13.12 -28.36 40.94
N SER A 207 12.04 -28.35 40.13
CA SER A 207 11.34 -29.58 39.75
C SER A 207 12.17 -30.49 38.85
N SER A 208 13.00 -29.91 37.97
CA SER A 208 13.94 -30.68 37.15
C SER A 208 15.06 -31.32 37.98
N LYS A 209 15.52 -30.66 39.06
CA LYS A 209 16.53 -31.24 39.97
C LYS A 209 15.96 -32.35 40.85
N GLN A 210 14.73 -32.22 41.34
CA GLN A 210 14.07 -33.28 42.12
C GLN A 210 13.77 -34.55 41.31
N ASN A 211 13.58 -34.43 39.99
CA ASN A 211 13.42 -35.60 39.11
C ASN A 211 14.74 -36.24 38.69
N ASP A 212 15.88 -35.55 38.84
CA ASP A 212 17.22 -36.07 38.49
C ASP A 212 17.87 -36.81 39.68
N GLU A 213 17.57 -36.39 40.92
CA GLU A 213 18.02 -37.08 42.15
C GLU A 213 17.16 -38.31 42.53
N GLY A 214 16.21 -38.73 41.69
CA GLY A 214 15.31 -39.86 41.92
C GLY A 214 15.55 -41.11 41.06
N THR A 215 16.69 -41.20 40.36
CA THR A 215 16.97 -42.31 39.42
C THR A 215 18.19 -43.17 39.75
N ASP A 216 18.74 -43.06 40.97
CA ASP A 216 19.77 -43.97 41.47
C ASP A 216 19.24 -44.66 42.73
N GLU A 217 18.58 -45.81 42.55
CA GLU A 217 18.45 -46.97 43.46
C GLU A 217 17.14 -47.72 43.17
N GLU A 218 17.22 -48.76 42.31
CA GLU A 218 16.73 -50.12 42.58
C GLU A 218 17.06 -51.03 41.36
N GLU A 219 18.27 -51.60 41.37
CA GLU A 219 18.48 -52.94 40.81
C GLU A 219 17.86 -53.97 41.77
N SER A 220 16.95 -54.81 41.29
CA SER A 220 16.93 -56.29 41.48
C SER A 220 15.53 -56.88 41.32
N SER A 221 15.42 -57.83 40.36
CA SER A 221 14.56 -59.05 40.33
C SER A 221 13.07 -58.92 40.69
N ASP A 222 12.09 -59.41 39.91
CA ASP A 222 11.92 -60.85 39.67
C ASP A 222 10.73 -61.16 38.74
N TYR A 223 10.89 -62.28 38.02
CA TYR A 223 9.95 -63.17 37.32
C TYR A 223 8.93 -62.69 36.28
N ALA A 224 9.09 -63.36 35.12
CA ALA A 224 8.15 -63.54 34.03
C ALA A 224 7.03 -64.53 34.38
N ASP A 225 5.82 -64.21 33.90
CA ASP A 225 4.73 -65.08 33.40
C ASP A 225 3.54 -64.12 33.14
N GLU A 226 2.74 -64.15 32.08
CA GLU A 226 2.45 -65.13 31.04
C GLU A 226 1.81 -64.37 29.85
#